data_AF-A0A832X1B5-F1
#
_entry.id   AF-A0A832X1B5-F1
#
_cell.length_a   1.000
_cell.length_b   1.000
_cell.length_c   1.000
_cell.angle_alpha   90.00
_cell.angle_beta   90.00
_cell.angle_gamma   90.00
#
_symmetry.space_group_name_H-M   'P 1'
#
loop_
_entity.id
_entity.type
_entity.pdbx_description
1 polymer ?
#
loop_
_entity_poly.entity_id
_entity_poly.type
_entity_poly.pdbx_seq_one_letter_code
_entity_poly.pdbx_strand_id
1 'polypeptide(L)'
;MVDGPGRNTDVEGEIGAGIHSREIEREVSVAEVMNKAIIVMDINSDIPAIAREMVSRDAGSVIITENCKATGIITERDLAKNVIAEDIRPSEVRASEILSSPLITIKPNASIVEASEVMLKANIKRLPVLENGRLIGIISNTDILMVTPGLSTILKDLIDMNREALLSTPSVEEITEEFSTGICESCSYHSADLKLVDGRYLCENCRQEEGEGYK
;
A
#
# COMPACT_ATOMS: atom_id res chain seq x y z
N MET A 1 -20.97 -3.08 76.64
CA MET A 1 -22.30 -2.56 77.03
C MET A 1 -22.11 -1.04 77.15
N VAL A 2 -22.56 -0.15 76.28
CA VAL A 2 -23.57 -0.13 75.20
C VAL A 2 -23.17 1.02 74.24
N ASP A 3 -23.56 0.93 72.96
CA ASP A 3 -23.64 1.99 71.93
C ASP A 3 -24.21 3.33 72.47
N GLY A 4 -24.04 4.52 71.91
CA GLY A 4 -23.54 5.09 70.65
C GLY A 4 -23.85 6.61 70.68
N PRO A 5 -23.41 7.44 69.72
CA PRO A 5 -24.45 8.13 68.92
C PRO A 5 -24.03 8.41 67.46
N GLY A 6 -25.04 8.70 66.63
CA GLY A 6 -24.86 9.56 65.46
C GLY A 6 -25.27 8.94 64.14
N ARG A 7 -26.55 9.07 63.80
CA ARG A 7 -26.99 9.09 62.40
C ARG A 7 -26.44 10.36 61.76
N ASN A 8 -25.82 10.23 60.59
CA ASN A 8 -25.89 11.24 59.55
C ASN A 8 -26.13 10.54 58.23
N THR A 9 -26.99 11.16 57.45
CA THR A 9 -27.68 10.61 56.31
C THR A 9 -26.91 10.88 55.01
N ASP A 10 -27.24 10.03 54.04
CA ASP A 10 -27.35 10.32 52.62
C ASP A 10 -26.16 10.07 51.66
N VAL A 11 -26.60 9.53 50.53
CA VAL A 11 -26.14 9.70 49.13
C VAL A 11 -25.17 8.65 48.56
N GLU A 12 -25.82 7.69 47.89
CA GLU A 12 -25.53 7.16 46.54
C GLU A 12 -24.14 6.59 46.23
N GLY A 13 -24.15 5.29 45.93
CA GLY A 13 -23.13 4.60 45.17
C GLY A 13 -23.77 3.39 44.51
N GLU A 14 -24.44 3.63 43.39
CA GLU A 14 -25.06 2.61 42.56
C GLU A 14 -24.06 1.50 42.23
N ILE A 15 -24.41 0.30 42.63
CA ILE A 15 -23.80 -0.97 42.23
C ILE A 15 -24.24 -1.24 40.78
N GLY A 16 -23.57 -0.58 39.85
CA GLY A 16 -23.67 -0.86 38.42
C GLY A 16 -22.96 -2.18 38.10
N ALA A 17 -23.76 -3.24 38.00
CA ALA A 17 -23.35 -4.55 37.53
C ALA A 17 -22.63 -4.46 36.18
N GLY A 18 -21.60 -5.30 36.03
CA GLY A 18 -20.74 -5.35 34.87
C GLY A 18 -21.49 -5.49 33.55
N ILE A 19 -21.06 -4.67 32.58
CA ILE A 19 -21.47 -4.75 31.19
C ILE A 19 -20.22 -5.09 30.37
N HIS A 20 -20.10 -6.39 30.08
CA HIS A 20 -19.36 -7.00 28.97
C HIS A 20 -17.98 -6.44 28.56
N SER A 21 -16.94 -6.77 29.34
CA SER A 21 -15.54 -6.71 28.89
C SER A 21 -15.12 -7.91 28.03
N ARG A 22 -15.87 -8.25 26.96
CA ARG A 22 -15.49 -9.33 26.01
C ARG A 22 -16.00 -9.06 24.58
N GLU A 23 -15.61 -7.95 23.98
CA GLU A 23 -15.29 -7.96 22.55
C GLU A 23 -13.76 -8.02 22.47
N ILE A 24 -13.25 -9.24 22.27
CA ILE A 24 -11.90 -9.38 21.75
C ILE A 24 -12.00 -8.85 20.33
N GLU A 25 -11.48 -7.64 20.07
CA GLU A 25 -11.26 -7.15 18.72
C GLU A 25 -10.38 -8.18 18.02
N ARG A 26 -11.00 -9.09 17.26
CA ARG A 26 -10.28 -10.10 16.50
C ARG A 26 -9.53 -9.35 15.41
N GLU A 27 -8.21 -9.30 15.52
CA GLU A 27 -7.38 -8.81 14.43
C GLU A 27 -7.59 -9.66 13.17
N VAL A 28 -7.80 -8.99 12.04
CA VAL A 28 -7.96 -9.64 10.74
C VAL A 28 -6.63 -10.28 10.36
N SER A 29 -6.67 -11.58 10.02
CA SER A 29 -5.47 -12.31 9.60
C SER A 29 -5.17 -12.12 8.11
N VAL A 30 -3.91 -12.35 7.72
CA VAL A 30 -3.47 -12.34 6.32
C VAL A 30 -4.28 -13.31 5.47
N ALA A 31 -4.59 -14.51 5.97
CA ALA A 31 -5.34 -15.53 5.23
C ALA A 31 -6.77 -15.09 4.85
N GLU A 32 -7.37 -14.18 5.64
CA GLU A 32 -8.72 -13.66 5.40
C GLU A 32 -8.75 -12.65 4.26
N VAL A 33 -7.60 -12.05 3.93
CA VAL A 33 -7.49 -10.86 3.06
C VAL A 33 -6.65 -11.11 1.81
N MET A 34 -5.70 -12.04 1.89
CA MET A 34 -4.76 -12.32 0.80
C MET A 34 -5.49 -12.71 -0.51
N ASN A 35 -4.87 -12.34 -1.62
CA ASN A 35 -5.26 -12.82 -2.93
C ASN A 35 -4.69 -14.24 -3.15
N LYS A 36 -5.56 -15.19 -3.50
CA LYS A 36 -5.20 -16.58 -3.79
C LYS A 36 -4.83 -16.81 -5.26
N ALA A 37 -5.23 -15.90 -6.16
CA ALA A 37 -4.92 -15.97 -7.58
C ALA A 37 -3.52 -15.40 -7.84
N ILE A 38 -2.50 -16.22 -7.56
CA ILE A 38 -1.10 -15.84 -7.74
C ILE A 38 -0.65 -16.22 -9.14
N ILE A 39 0.04 -15.31 -9.81
CA ILE A 39 0.75 -15.62 -11.06
C ILE A 39 2.10 -16.20 -10.71
N VAL A 40 2.38 -17.38 -11.27
CA VAL A 40 3.64 -18.08 -11.07
C VAL A 40 4.26 -18.38 -12.43
N MET A 41 5.55 -18.06 -12.58
CA MET A 41 6.30 -18.30 -13.81
C MET A 41 7.66 -18.95 -13.51
N ASP A 42 8.24 -19.58 -14.52
CA ASP A 42 9.55 -20.23 -14.42
C ASP A 42 10.68 -19.18 -14.47
N ILE A 43 11.78 -19.46 -13.79
CA ILE A 43 12.98 -18.60 -13.74
C ILE A 43 13.60 -18.31 -15.11
N ASN A 44 13.36 -19.16 -16.12
CA ASN A 44 13.83 -18.97 -17.49
C ASN A 44 12.83 -18.20 -18.39
N SER A 45 11.71 -17.73 -17.83
CA SER A 45 10.73 -16.92 -18.58
C SER A 45 11.38 -15.61 -19.04
N ASP A 46 11.07 -15.19 -20.28
CA ASP A 46 11.50 -13.89 -20.78
C ASP A 46 10.60 -12.75 -20.24
N ILE A 47 11.12 -11.53 -20.27
CA ILE A 47 10.41 -10.35 -19.78
C ILE A 47 9.10 -10.06 -20.53
N PRO A 48 9.02 -10.18 -21.87
CA PRO A 48 7.76 -10.03 -22.58
C PRO A 48 6.67 -10.99 -22.12
N ALA A 49 6.99 -12.26 -21.84
CA ALA A 49 6.02 -13.23 -21.33
C ALA A 49 5.53 -12.83 -19.94
N ILE A 50 6.43 -12.40 -19.06
CA ILE A 50 6.08 -11.93 -17.71
C ILE A 50 5.17 -10.71 -17.78
N ALA A 51 5.52 -9.71 -18.59
CA ALA A 51 4.71 -8.52 -18.77
C ALA A 51 3.31 -8.83 -19.34
N ARG A 52 3.20 -9.77 -20.30
CA ARG A 52 1.91 -10.22 -20.82
C ARG A 52 1.05 -10.89 -19.75
N GLU A 53 1.62 -11.76 -18.92
CA GLU A 53 0.87 -12.38 -17.83
C GLU A 53 0.38 -11.33 -16.82
N MET A 54 1.24 -10.37 -16.44
CA MET A 54 0.87 -9.23 -15.59
C MET A 54 -0.33 -8.46 -16.15
N VAL A 55 -0.28 -8.06 -17.42
CA VAL A 55 -1.37 -7.31 -18.08
C VAL A 55 -2.64 -8.14 -18.20
N SER A 56 -2.53 -9.40 -18.64
CA SER A 56 -3.69 -10.25 -18.90
C SER A 56 -4.53 -10.57 -17.65
N ARG A 57 -3.90 -10.49 -16.47
CA ARG A 57 -4.49 -10.83 -15.17
C ARG A 57 -4.59 -9.63 -14.24
N ASP A 58 -4.31 -8.42 -14.74
CA ASP A 58 -4.32 -7.18 -13.97
C ASP A 58 -3.52 -7.28 -12.66
N ALA A 59 -2.26 -7.75 -12.78
CA ALA A 59 -1.41 -8.06 -11.64
C ALA A 59 -0.08 -7.33 -11.75
N GLY A 60 0.26 -6.52 -10.74
CA GLY A 60 1.52 -5.78 -10.72
C GLY A 60 2.74 -6.57 -10.24
N SER A 61 2.62 -7.90 -10.06
CA SER A 61 3.74 -8.77 -9.69
C SER A 61 3.53 -10.23 -10.07
N VAL A 62 4.64 -10.94 -10.32
CA VAL A 62 4.68 -12.38 -10.61
C VAL A 62 5.68 -13.06 -9.68
N ILE A 63 5.31 -14.22 -9.14
CA ILE A 63 6.22 -15.08 -8.38
C ILE A 63 7.03 -15.93 -9.35
N ILE A 64 8.35 -15.91 -9.18
CA ILE A 64 9.27 -16.69 -9.98
C ILE A 64 9.65 -17.97 -9.22
N THR A 65 9.54 -19.08 -9.92
CA THR A 65 9.87 -20.41 -9.41
C THR A 65 11.04 -21.02 -10.15
N GLU A 66 11.84 -21.78 -9.43
CA GLU A 66 12.88 -22.65 -9.97
C GLU A 66 12.68 -24.04 -9.33
N ASN A 67 12.63 -25.10 -10.13
CA ASN A 67 12.40 -26.47 -9.64
C ASN A 67 11.18 -26.60 -8.70
N CYS A 68 10.07 -25.92 -9.07
CA CYS A 68 8.83 -25.86 -8.28
C CYS A 68 8.95 -25.17 -6.91
N LYS A 69 10.05 -24.46 -6.63
CA LYS A 69 10.24 -23.67 -5.41
C LYS A 69 10.13 -22.18 -5.72
N ALA A 70 9.28 -21.48 -4.95
CA ALA A 70 9.18 -20.02 -5.02
C ALA A 70 10.53 -19.41 -4.59
N THR A 71 11.19 -18.73 -5.53
CA THR A 71 12.59 -18.29 -5.38
C THR A 71 12.70 -16.77 -5.37
N GLY A 72 11.82 -16.08 -6.11
CA GLY A 72 11.78 -14.63 -6.13
C GLY A 72 10.48 -14.06 -6.63
N ILE A 73 10.47 -12.73 -6.75
CA ILE A 73 9.34 -11.96 -7.25
C ILE A 73 9.86 -10.95 -8.28
N ILE A 74 9.06 -10.72 -9.32
CA ILE A 74 9.25 -9.62 -10.26
C ILE A 74 8.01 -8.73 -10.20
N THR A 75 8.23 -7.43 -10.10
CA THR A 75 7.20 -6.40 -10.06
C THR A 75 7.35 -5.44 -11.23
N GLU A 76 6.33 -4.62 -11.49
CA GLU A 76 6.40 -3.55 -12.49
C GLU A 76 7.61 -2.62 -12.28
N ARG A 77 7.97 -2.37 -11.01
CA ARG A 77 9.15 -1.56 -10.66
C ARG A 77 10.45 -2.22 -11.11
N ASP A 78 10.55 -3.55 -11.04
CA ASP A 78 11.74 -4.27 -11.49
C ASP A 78 11.87 -4.21 -13.02
N LEU A 79 10.75 -4.29 -13.74
CA LEU A 79 10.74 -4.11 -15.20
C LEU A 79 11.19 -2.69 -15.59
N ALA A 80 10.59 -1.68 -14.95
CA ALA A 80 10.94 -0.29 -15.21
C ALA A 80 12.40 0.01 -14.88
N LYS A 81 12.90 -0.47 -13.73
CA LYS A 81 14.24 -0.18 -13.24
C LYS A 81 15.33 -0.96 -13.97
N ASN A 82 15.16 -2.26 -14.17
CA ASN A 82 16.25 -3.14 -14.59
C ASN A 82 16.22 -3.46 -16.10
N VAL A 83 15.16 -3.07 -16.82
CA VAL A 83 15.03 -3.31 -18.26
C VAL A 83 14.86 -1.99 -18.99
N ILE A 84 13.82 -1.22 -18.64
CA ILE A 84 13.49 0.01 -19.38
C ILE A 84 14.50 1.12 -19.11
N ALA A 85 14.82 1.40 -17.86
CA ALA A 85 15.77 2.46 -17.51
C ALA A 85 17.21 2.16 -17.98
N GLU A 86 17.54 0.89 -18.16
CA GLU A 86 18.84 0.43 -18.67
C GLU A 86 18.87 0.29 -20.20
N ASP A 87 17.77 0.63 -20.90
CA ASP A 87 17.61 0.49 -22.36
C ASP A 87 17.95 -0.91 -22.90
N ILE A 88 17.60 -1.95 -22.14
CA ILE A 88 17.87 -3.35 -22.50
C ILE A 88 16.67 -3.92 -23.27
N ARG A 89 16.96 -4.65 -24.35
CA ARG A 89 15.92 -5.36 -25.12
C ARG A 89 15.24 -6.43 -24.24
N PRO A 90 13.93 -6.31 -23.94
CA PRO A 90 13.26 -7.21 -23.00
C PRO A 90 13.31 -8.69 -23.40
N SER A 91 13.32 -8.99 -24.71
CA SER A 91 13.38 -10.37 -25.23
C SER A 91 14.71 -11.08 -24.96
N GLU A 92 15.76 -10.34 -24.61
CA GLU A 92 17.10 -10.91 -24.32
C GLU A 92 17.32 -11.13 -22.83
N VAL A 93 16.43 -10.63 -21.99
CA VAL A 93 16.52 -10.71 -20.53
C VAL A 93 15.61 -11.82 -20.01
N ARG A 94 16.13 -12.60 -19.06
CA ARG A 94 15.41 -13.65 -18.35
C ARG A 94 14.99 -13.20 -16.96
N ALA A 95 13.94 -13.82 -16.42
CA ALA A 95 13.52 -13.63 -15.04
C ALA A 95 14.69 -13.76 -14.06
N SER A 96 15.56 -14.76 -14.25
CA SER A 96 16.79 -15.01 -13.48
C SER A 96 17.67 -13.77 -13.25
N GLU A 97 17.64 -12.81 -14.17
CA GLU A 97 18.56 -11.67 -14.18
C GLU A 97 18.04 -10.47 -13.39
N ILE A 98 16.72 -10.36 -13.21
CA ILE A 98 16.10 -9.17 -12.61
C ILE A 98 15.22 -9.45 -11.38
N LEU A 99 15.03 -10.72 -11.02
CA LEU A 99 14.17 -11.07 -9.89
C LEU A 99 14.72 -10.54 -8.56
N SER A 100 13.82 -10.06 -7.71
CA SER A 100 14.15 -9.80 -6.32
C SER A 100 14.16 -11.11 -5.54
N SER A 101 15.30 -11.43 -4.92
CA SER A 101 15.50 -12.60 -4.06
C SER A 101 16.42 -12.28 -2.86
N PRO A 102 16.32 -13.03 -1.74
CA PRO A 102 15.31 -14.06 -1.45
C PRO A 102 13.91 -13.45 -1.22
N LEU A 103 12.86 -14.27 -1.36
CA LEU A 103 11.50 -13.82 -1.06
C LEU A 103 11.36 -13.42 0.41
N ILE A 104 10.86 -12.20 0.64
CA ILE A 104 10.38 -11.76 1.95
C ILE A 104 8.91 -12.20 2.06
N THR A 105 8.63 -13.15 2.96
CA THR A 105 7.34 -13.84 3.03
C THR A 105 6.64 -13.63 4.36
N ILE A 106 5.34 -13.93 4.41
CA ILE A 106 4.56 -13.92 5.65
C ILE A 106 3.73 -15.20 5.82
N LYS A 107 3.37 -15.53 7.07
CA LYS A 107 2.50 -16.67 7.38
C LYS A 107 1.02 -16.28 7.25
N PRO A 108 0.13 -17.21 6.88
CA PRO A 108 -1.31 -16.94 6.76
C PRO A 108 -1.98 -16.48 8.07
N ASN A 109 -1.47 -16.93 9.22
CA ASN A 109 -2.05 -16.63 10.53
C ASN A 109 -1.51 -15.34 11.16
N ALA A 110 -0.59 -14.64 10.49
CA ALA A 110 -0.13 -13.32 10.91
C ALA A 110 -1.25 -12.29 10.77
N SER A 111 -1.20 -11.19 11.52
CA SER A 111 -2.19 -10.12 11.38
C SER A 111 -1.87 -9.20 10.18
N ILE A 112 -2.87 -8.48 9.67
CA ILE A 112 -2.64 -7.48 8.63
C ILE A 112 -1.76 -6.30 9.11
N VAL A 113 -1.71 -6.06 10.42
CA VAL A 113 -0.83 -5.06 11.04
C VAL A 113 0.62 -5.53 10.93
N GLU A 114 0.90 -6.78 11.32
CA GLU A 114 2.22 -7.39 11.14
C GLU A 114 2.65 -7.39 9.67
N ALA A 115 1.73 -7.71 8.74
CA ALA A 115 2.00 -7.64 7.30
C ALA A 115 2.41 -6.22 6.86
N SER A 116 1.68 -5.21 7.32
CA SER A 116 1.97 -3.79 7.02
C SER A 116 3.34 -3.37 7.57
N GLU A 117 3.69 -3.79 8.78
CA GLU A 117 5.00 -3.50 9.35
C GLU A 117 6.15 -4.13 8.56
N VAL A 118 6.00 -5.39 8.15
CA VAL A 118 7.02 -6.07 7.34
C VAL A 118 7.18 -5.35 6.00
N MET A 119 6.06 -4.98 5.35
CA MET A 119 6.06 -4.20 4.11
C MET A 119 6.81 -2.87 4.28
N LEU A 120 6.51 -2.10 5.33
CA LEU A 120 7.16 -0.82 5.62
C LEU A 120 8.66 -0.99 5.90
N LYS A 121 9.02 -1.93 6.79
CA LYS A 121 10.43 -2.18 7.17
C LYS A 121 11.27 -2.63 5.98
N ALA A 122 10.71 -3.44 5.08
CA ALA A 122 11.39 -3.91 3.89
C ALA A 122 11.23 -2.98 2.67
N ASN A 123 10.46 -1.88 2.79
CA ASN A 123 10.10 -0.98 1.69
C ASN A 123 9.52 -1.70 0.45
N ILE A 124 8.64 -2.68 0.70
CA ILE A 124 7.94 -3.46 -0.33
C ILE A 124 6.44 -3.31 -0.16
N LYS A 125 5.69 -3.52 -1.24
CA LYS A 125 4.22 -3.35 -1.25
C LYS A 125 3.46 -4.66 -1.21
N ARG A 126 4.16 -5.79 -1.29
CA ARG A 126 3.58 -7.12 -1.52
C ARG A 126 4.39 -8.16 -0.76
N LEU A 127 3.70 -9.14 -0.17
CA LEU A 127 4.27 -10.26 0.57
C LEU A 127 3.66 -11.56 0.05
N PRO A 128 4.46 -12.48 -0.51
CA PRO A 128 4.02 -13.84 -0.74
C PRO A 128 3.68 -14.51 0.60
N VAL A 129 2.55 -15.21 0.64
CA VAL A 129 2.05 -15.92 1.81
C VAL A 129 2.43 -17.38 1.69
N LEU A 130 3.22 -17.87 2.65
CA LEU A 130 3.67 -19.26 2.69
C LEU A 130 3.10 -20.00 3.90
N GLU A 131 2.59 -21.20 3.66
CA GLU A 131 2.19 -22.15 4.68
C GLU A 131 2.95 -23.46 4.49
N ASN A 132 3.67 -23.91 5.52
CA ASN A 132 4.49 -25.13 5.45
C ASN A 132 5.45 -25.15 4.25
N GLY A 133 6.01 -23.98 3.90
CA GLY A 133 6.92 -23.81 2.76
C GLY A 133 6.24 -23.79 1.39
N ARG A 134 4.91 -23.88 1.32
CA ARG A 134 4.13 -23.78 0.08
C ARG A 134 3.57 -22.38 -0.07
N LEU A 135 3.70 -21.82 -1.26
CA LEU A 135 3.07 -20.57 -1.64
C LEU A 135 1.55 -20.78 -1.76
N ILE A 136 0.76 -20.05 -0.97
CA ILE A 136 -0.71 -20.19 -0.90
C ILE A 136 -1.46 -18.89 -1.20
N GLY A 137 -0.78 -17.75 -1.22
CA GLY A 137 -1.36 -16.47 -1.56
C GLY A 137 -0.31 -15.39 -1.74
N ILE A 138 -0.78 -14.18 -2.03
CA ILE A 138 -0.02 -12.95 -1.95
C ILE A 138 -0.91 -11.91 -1.27
N ILE A 139 -0.33 -11.12 -0.37
CA ILE A 139 -1.02 -9.96 0.23
C ILE A 139 -0.28 -8.69 -0.19
N SER A 140 -1.04 -7.69 -0.61
CA SER A 140 -0.54 -6.37 -0.98
C SER A 140 -1.06 -5.30 -0.02
N ASN A 141 -0.43 -4.13 -0.03
CA ASN A 141 -0.94 -2.97 0.69
C ASN A 141 -2.36 -2.59 0.23
N THR A 142 -2.70 -2.78 -1.05
CA THR A 142 -4.07 -2.57 -1.56
C THR A 142 -5.07 -3.51 -0.90
N ASP A 143 -4.73 -4.79 -0.73
CA ASP A 143 -5.61 -5.76 -0.06
C ASP A 143 -5.88 -5.34 1.40
N ILE A 144 -4.84 -4.86 2.10
CA ILE A 144 -4.96 -4.35 3.47
C ILE A 144 -5.88 -3.12 3.51
N LEU A 145 -5.69 -2.15 2.60
CA LEU A 145 -6.51 -0.96 2.52
C LEU A 145 -7.99 -1.28 2.23
N MET A 146 -8.26 -2.33 1.45
CA MET A 146 -9.61 -2.77 1.08
C MET A 146 -10.40 -3.42 2.21
N VAL A 147 -9.77 -3.78 3.32
CA VAL A 147 -10.46 -4.39 4.48
C VAL A 147 -10.44 -3.51 5.72
N THR A 148 -9.69 -2.41 5.69
CA THR A 148 -9.71 -1.40 6.76
C THR A 148 -11.10 -0.75 6.81
N PRO A 149 -11.83 -0.86 7.94
CA PRO A 149 -13.17 -0.30 8.07
C PRO A 149 -13.20 1.20 7.72
N GLY A 150 -14.20 1.62 6.96
CA GLY A 150 -14.38 3.02 6.53
C GLY A 150 -13.55 3.44 5.31
N LEU A 151 -12.36 2.87 5.10
CA LEU A 151 -11.51 3.14 3.94
C LEU A 151 -11.95 2.37 2.69
N SER A 152 -12.45 1.14 2.86
CA SER A 152 -12.77 0.25 1.75
C SER A 152 -13.91 0.75 0.85
N THR A 153 -14.96 1.34 1.41
CA THR A 153 -16.08 1.92 0.65
C THR A 153 -15.62 3.14 -0.13
N ILE A 154 -14.88 4.03 0.53
CA ILE A 154 -14.35 5.25 -0.08
C ILE A 154 -13.39 4.89 -1.22
N LEU A 155 -12.48 3.94 -1.00
CA LEU A 155 -11.51 3.53 -2.02
C LEU A 155 -12.16 2.83 -3.20
N LYS A 156 -13.16 1.97 -2.99
CA LYS A 156 -13.92 1.35 -4.10
C LYS A 156 -14.63 2.40 -4.93
N ASP A 157 -15.36 3.31 -4.29
CA ASP A 157 -16.06 4.38 -4.99
C ASP A 157 -15.08 5.30 -5.74
N LEU A 158 -13.91 5.59 -5.16
CA LEU A 158 -12.85 6.36 -5.82
C LEU A 158 -12.19 5.61 -6.99
N ILE A 159 -11.97 4.30 -6.88
CA ILE A 159 -11.42 3.47 -7.95
C ILE A 159 -12.42 3.35 -9.10
N ASP A 160 -13.70 3.15 -8.78
CA ASP A 160 -14.77 3.04 -9.77
C ASP A 160 -15.04 4.39 -10.46
N MET A 161 -15.04 5.50 -9.72
CA MET A 161 -15.13 6.85 -10.30
C MET A 161 -13.90 7.22 -11.14
N ASN A 162 -12.71 6.85 -10.70
CA ASN A 162 -11.46 7.16 -11.40
C ASN A 162 -11.03 6.08 -12.39
N ARG A 163 -11.89 5.10 -12.71
CA ARG A 163 -11.56 4.04 -13.67
C ARG A 163 -11.26 4.61 -15.06
N GLU A 164 -11.92 5.70 -15.43
CA GLU A 164 -11.59 6.47 -16.64
C GLU A 164 -10.37 7.37 -16.42
N ALA A 165 -10.23 8.04 -15.27
CA ALA A 165 -9.11 8.93 -14.95
C ALA A 165 -7.74 8.21 -14.86
N LEU A 166 -7.71 6.95 -14.41
CA LEU A 166 -6.50 6.11 -14.38
C LEU A 166 -6.09 5.63 -15.79
N LEU A 167 -7.04 5.60 -16.74
CA LEU A 167 -6.81 5.30 -18.16
C LEU A 167 -6.69 6.58 -19.02
N SER A 168 -6.87 7.76 -18.42
CA SER A 168 -6.69 9.07 -19.04
C SER A 168 -5.63 9.88 -18.29
N THR A 169 -4.43 9.30 -18.16
CA THR A 169 -3.26 10.18 -18.31
C THR A 169 -3.35 10.79 -19.70
N PRO A 170 -3.39 12.13 -19.84
CA PRO A 170 -3.45 12.75 -21.15
C PRO A 170 -2.31 12.21 -22.02
N SER A 171 -2.55 12.01 -23.31
CA SER A 171 -1.43 11.85 -24.24
C SER A 171 -0.53 13.07 -24.09
N VAL A 172 0.76 12.90 -24.40
CA VAL A 172 1.83 13.91 -24.27
C VAL A 172 1.51 15.24 -25.01
N GLU A 173 0.39 15.32 -25.72
CA GLU A 173 -0.07 16.45 -26.51
C GLU A 173 -0.95 17.46 -25.74
N GLU A 174 -1.45 17.19 -24.52
CA GLU A 174 -2.41 18.06 -23.81
C GLU A 174 -1.85 18.82 -22.58
N ILE A 175 -0.53 18.98 -22.46
CA ILE A 175 0.04 19.88 -21.44
C ILE A 175 0.02 21.32 -21.96
N THR A 176 -1.02 22.07 -21.60
CA THR A 176 -0.97 23.54 -21.58
C THR A 176 -0.89 24.03 -20.13
N GLU A 177 0.10 24.90 -19.86
CA GLU A 177 0.34 25.76 -18.68
C GLU A 177 -0.92 25.95 -17.79
N GLU A 178 -0.97 25.76 -16.47
CA GLU A 178 0.00 26.13 -15.44
C GLU A 178 -0.46 25.61 -14.04
N PHE A 179 -0.87 24.34 -13.92
CA PHE A 179 -1.22 23.74 -12.62
C PHE A 179 -0.44 22.44 -12.42
N SER A 180 0.62 22.52 -11.60
CA SER A 180 1.27 21.31 -11.10
C SER A 180 0.66 20.95 -9.75
N THR A 181 0.26 19.69 -9.58
CA THR A 181 -0.12 19.14 -8.27
C THR A 181 1.09 18.44 -7.69
N GLY A 182 1.30 18.56 -6.37
CA GLY A 182 2.49 17.96 -5.74
C GLY A 182 2.75 18.51 -4.35
N ILE A 183 4.01 18.38 -3.89
CA ILE A 183 4.45 18.84 -2.58
C ILE A 183 5.09 20.23 -2.71
N CYS A 184 4.64 21.18 -1.89
CA CYS A 184 5.27 22.50 -1.78
C CYS A 184 6.68 22.39 -1.21
N GLU A 185 7.67 22.95 -1.88
CA GLU A 185 9.08 22.87 -1.47
C GLU A 185 9.44 23.82 -0.31
N SER A 186 8.52 24.68 0.12
CA SER A 186 8.69 25.54 1.31
C SER A 186 8.05 24.93 2.55
N CYS A 187 6.75 24.62 2.51
CA CYS A 187 6.02 24.13 3.68
C CYS A 187 5.84 22.60 3.73
N SER A 188 6.27 21.88 2.71
CA SER A 188 6.11 20.42 2.57
C SER A 188 4.66 19.92 2.56
N TYR A 189 3.67 20.80 2.41
CA TYR A 189 2.26 20.45 2.29
C TYR A 189 1.89 20.12 0.83
N HIS A 190 1.00 19.14 0.64
CA HIS A 190 0.50 18.79 -0.69
C HIS A 190 -0.48 19.87 -1.18
N SER A 191 -0.25 20.42 -2.37
CA SER A 191 -1.13 21.41 -3.00
C SER A 191 -1.50 20.98 -4.40
N ALA A 192 -2.76 21.21 -4.78
CA ALA A 192 -3.23 21.08 -6.15
C ALA A 192 -2.92 22.32 -7.01
N ASP A 193 -2.38 23.36 -6.39
CA ASP A 193 -1.99 24.62 -7.00
C ASP A 193 -0.54 24.97 -6.62
N LEU A 194 0.42 24.28 -7.24
CA LEU A 194 1.84 24.63 -7.18
C LEU A 194 2.26 25.38 -8.43
N LYS A 195 2.99 26.49 -8.21
CA LYS A 195 3.66 27.25 -9.25
C LYS A 195 5.14 27.32 -8.98
N LEU A 196 5.94 27.31 -10.04
CA LEU A 196 7.39 27.48 -9.96
C LEU A 196 7.69 28.96 -9.70
N VAL A 197 8.25 29.27 -8.54
CA VAL A 197 8.70 30.61 -8.13
C VAL A 197 10.16 30.49 -7.70
N ASP A 198 11.05 31.24 -8.36
CA ASP A 198 12.50 31.21 -8.11
C ASP A 198 13.11 29.80 -8.08
N GLY A 199 12.67 28.95 -9.01
CA GLY A 199 13.14 27.57 -9.15
C GLY A 199 12.61 26.60 -8.10
N ARG A 200 11.65 27.01 -7.27
CA ARG A 200 10.96 26.16 -6.30
C ARG A 200 9.46 26.07 -6.57
N TYR A 201 8.85 24.92 -6.40
CA TYR A 201 7.40 24.74 -6.49
C TYR A 201 6.74 25.13 -5.17
N LEU A 202 6.04 26.26 -5.17
CA LEU A 202 5.42 26.83 -3.97
C LEU A 202 3.89 26.79 -4.07
N CYS A 203 3.22 26.52 -2.95
CA CYS A 203 1.75 26.61 -2.85
C CYS A 203 1.29 28.06 -2.69
N GLU A 204 -0.01 28.32 -2.89
CA GLU A 204 -0.61 29.67 -2.80
C GLU A 204 -0.16 30.46 -1.57
N ASN A 205 -0.20 29.84 -0.39
CA ASN A 205 0.19 30.49 0.86
C ASN A 205 1.67 30.88 0.88
N CYS A 206 2.57 29.97 0.50
CA CYS A 206 4.01 30.25 0.50
C CYS A 206 4.41 31.29 -0.56
N ARG A 207 3.67 31.38 -1.67
CA ARG A 207 3.89 32.41 -2.69
C ARG A 207 3.48 33.80 -2.22
N GLN A 208 2.43 33.89 -1.41
CA GLN A 208 1.97 35.16 -0.85
C GLN A 208 2.96 35.70 0.20
N GLU A 209 3.60 34.82 0.98
CA GLU A 209 4.61 35.20 1.98
C GLU A 209 5.92 35.71 1.36
N GLU A 210 6.37 35.17 0.21
CA GLU A 210 7.53 35.72 -0.52
C GLU A 210 7.22 37.05 -1.25
N GLY A 211 5.94 37.43 -1.38
CA GLY A 211 5.47 38.64 -2.04
C GLY A 211 5.40 39.91 -1.17
N GLU A 212 5.53 39.82 0.16
CA GLU A 212 5.48 40.98 1.07
C GLU A 212 6.85 41.66 1.31
N GLY A 213 7.85 41.37 0.47
CA GLY A 213 9.21 41.92 0.56
C GLY A 213 9.51 43.20 -0.25
N TYR A 214 8.55 43.76 -0.99
CA TYR A 214 8.76 44.99 -1.77
C TYR A 214 7.72 46.08 -1.42
N LYS A 215 8.10 46.92 -0.46
CA LYS A 215 7.79 48.35 -0.43
C LYS A 215 9.07 49.14 -0.56
#